data_AF-A0A2N1RM47-F1
#
_entry.id   AF-A0A2N1RM47-F1
#
_cell.length_a   1.000
_cell.length_b   1.000
_cell.length_c   1.000
_cell.angle_alpha   90.00
_cell.angle_beta   90.00
_cell.angle_gamma   90.00
#
_symmetry.space_group_name_H-M   'P 1'
#
loop_
_entity.id
_entity.type
_entity.pdbx_description
1 polymer ?
#
loop_
_entity_poly.entity_id
_entity_poly.type
_entity_poly.pdbx_seq_one_letter_code
_entity_poly.pdbx_strand_id
1 'polypeptide(L)'
;MRFWNLLLVLMIALSLASGCGSKNKTMTIEDYAKIEGEIEIPDPELDPARVESVTAKYGYTYAQYKEFYDKVQKDPELQEKLGEVTLKKQK
;
A
#
# COMPACT_ATOMS: atom_id res chain seq x y z
N MET A 1 -6.84 -26.45 -35.27
CA MET A 1 -7.72 -26.62 -34.08
C MET A 1 -6.94 -26.79 -32.77
N ARG A 2 -5.96 -27.72 -32.63
CA ARG A 2 -5.25 -27.97 -31.36
C ARG A 2 -4.34 -26.82 -30.87
N PHE A 3 -3.65 -26.11 -31.78
CA PHE A 3 -2.80 -24.96 -31.43
C PHE A 3 -3.59 -23.74 -30.94
N TRP A 4 -4.80 -23.55 -31.46
CA TRP A 4 -5.66 -22.42 -31.07
C TRP A 4 -6.13 -22.55 -29.62
N ASN A 5 -6.46 -23.78 -29.19
CA ASN A 5 -6.82 -24.06 -27.80
C ASN A 5 -5.65 -23.85 -26.84
N LEU A 6 -4.42 -24.18 -27.24
CA LEU A 6 -3.23 -23.96 -26.40
C LEU A 6 -2.94 -22.46 -26.19
N LEU A 7 -3.13 -21.63 -27.22
CA LEU A 7 -2.93 -20.18 -27.13
C LEU A 7 -3.95 -19.51 -26.20
N LEU A 8 -5.21 -19.98 -26.21
CA LEU A 8 -6.26 -19.52 -25.29
C LEU A 8 -5.96 -19.89 -23.83
N VAL A 9 -5.50 -21.11 -23.57
CA VAL A 9 -5.13 -21.55 -22.21
C VAL A 9 -3.91 -20.77 -21.68
N LEU A 10 -2.94 -20.46 -22.54
CA LEU A 10 -1.77 -19.65 -22.17
C LEU A 10 -2.18 -18.21 -21.77
N MET A 11 -3.11 -17.59 -22.50
CA MET A 11 -3.61 -16.25 -22.17
C MET A 11 -4.40 -16.21 -20.85
N ILE A 12 -5.17 -17.25 -20.55
CA ILE A 12 -5.89 -17.37 -19.28
C ILE A 12 -4.89 -17.56 -18.12
N ALA A 13 -3.86 -18.39 -18.30
CA ALA A 13 -2.83 -18.58 -17.28
C ALA A 13 -2.03 -17.30 -16.97
N LEU A 14 -1.73 -16.49 -17.99
CA LEU A 14 -1.04 -15.21 -17.84
C LEU A 14 -1.90 -14.15 -17.12
N SER A 15 -3.22 -14.18 -17.28
CA SER A 15 -4.13 -13.26 -16.59
C SER A 15 -4.40 -13.64 -15.13
N LEU A 16 -4.24 -14.91 -14.75
CA LEU A 16 -4.24 -15.31 -13.33
C LEU A 16 -2.92 -14.93 -12.62
N ALA A 17 -1.80 -14.86 -13.33
CA ALA A 17 -0.50 -14.48 -12.75
C ALA A 17 -0.42 -12.99 -12.39
N SER A 18 -1.07 -12.10 -13.16
CA SER A 18 -1.15 -10.67 -12.84
C SER A 18 -2.23 -10.32 -11.80
N GLY A 19 -3.22 -11.19 -11.59
CA GLY A 19 -4.30 -11.00 -10.61
C GLY A 19 -3.93 -11.36 -9.16
N CYS A 20 -2.83 -12.09 -8.93
CA CYS A 20 -2.42 -12.56 -7.61
C CYS A 20 -0.99 -12.13 -7.24
N GLY A 21 -0.51 -10.99 -7.77
CA GLY A 21 0.88 -10.55 -7.62
C GLY A 21 1.09 -9.30 -6.74
N SER A 22 0.05 -8.53 -6.43
CA SER A 22 0.24 -7.18 -5.86
C SER A 22 0.12 -7.09 -4.34
N LYS A 23 0.34 -8.18 -3.60
CA LYS A 23 0.38 -8.14 -2.12
C LYS A 23 1.78 -7.84 -1.54
N ASN A 24 2.77 -7.60 -2.39
CA ASN A 24 4.15 -7.26 -1.99
C ASN A 24 4.55 -5.85 -2.43
N LYS A 25 3.61 -4.89 -2.40
CA LYS A 25 4.00 -3.48 -2.51
C LYS A 25 4.56 -3.09 -1.15
N THR A 26 5.87 -2.87 -1.04
CA THR A 26 6.46 -2.30 0.18
C THR A 26 5.98 -0.87 0.31
N MET A 27 5.36 -0.53 1.45
CA MET A 27 4.90 0.83 1.69
C MET A 27 6.11 1.75 1.81
N THR A 28 6.14 2.82 1.01
CA THR A 28 7.18 3.84 1.06
C THR A 28 6.77 4.96 2.01
N ILE A 29 7.74 5.74 2.51
CA ILE A 29 7.48 6.93 3.35
C ILE A 29 6.56 7.93 2.62
N GLU A 30 6.72 8.07 1.30
CA GLU A 30 5.89 8.98 0.50
C GLU A 30 4.45 8.50 0.33
N ASP A 31 4.25 7.19 0.11
CA ASP A 31 2.92 6.59 0.05
C ASP A 31 2.25 6.66 1.42
N TYR A 32 2.99 6.36 2.49
CA TYR A 32 2.51 6.49 3.86
C TYR A 32 2.06 7.91 4.17
N ALA A 33 2.86 8.94 3.84
CA ALA A 33 2.51 10.34 4.05
C ALA A 33 1.22 10.75 3.31
N LYS A 34 1.00 10.23 2.09
CA LYS A 34 -0.25 10.48 1.35
C LYS A 34 -1.43 9.81 2.05
N ILE A 35 -1.24 8.57 2.48
CA ILE A 35 -2.27 7.77 3.15
C ILE A 35 -2.62 8.43 4.50
N GLU A 36 -1.66 8.81 5.33
CA GLU A 36 -1.89 9.55 6.59
C GLU A 36 -2.66 10.84 6.34
N GLY A 37 -2.26 11.61 5.31
CA GLY A 37 -2.92 12.86 4.94
C GLY A 37 -4.37 12.69 4.46
N GLU A 38 -4.76 11.52 3.93
CA GLU A 38 -6.15 11.22 3.55
C GLU A 38 -6.95 10.51 4.65
N ILE A 39 -6.27 9.70 5.47
CA ILE A 39 -6.86 9.05 6.63
C ILE A 39 -7.33 10.15 7.59
N GLU A 40 -6.46 11.13 7.89
CA GLU A 40 -6.71 12.24 8.82
C GLU A 40 -7.13 11.74 10.21
N ILE A 41 -6.59 10.62 10.66
CA ILE A 41 -6.88 10.00 11.96
C ILE A 41 -5.56 9.85 12.71
N PRO A 42 -5.50 10.26 13.99
CA PRO A 42 -4.27 10.20 14.77
C PRO A 42 -3.82 8.77 15.08
N ASP A 43 -4.73 7.79 15.04
CA ASP A 43 -4.41 6.39 15.30
C ASP A 43 -5.19 5.45 14.37
N PRO A 44 -4.53 4.48 13.71
CA PRO A 44 -5.19 3.55 12.81
C PRO A 44 -6.08 2.52 13.49
N GLU A 45 -6.04 2.39 14.82
CA GLU A 45 -6.94 1.50 15.58
C GLU A 45 -8.26 2.18 15.92
N LEU A 46 -8.36 3.51 15.79
CA LEU A 46 -9.61 4.26 16.02
C LEU A 46 -10.66 3.97 14.95
N ASP A 47 -10.24 3.86 13.69
CA ASP A 47 -11.14 3.54 12.57
C ASP A 47 -10.45 2.63 11.54
N PRO A 48 -10.32 1.33 11.84
CA PRO A 48 -9.63 0.40 10.95
C PRO A 48 -10.32 0.27 9.60
N ALA A 49 -11.64 0.49 9.52
CA ALA A 49 -12.40 0.47 8.28
C ALA A 49 -12.00 1.61 7.34
N ARG A 50 -11.83 2.82 7.87
CA ARG A 50 -11.34 3.97 7.09
C ARG A 50 -9.89 3.79 6.67
N VAL A 51 -9.02 3.31 7.56
CA VAL A 51 -7.61 3.02 7.23
C VAL A 51 -7.52 1.96 6.13
N GLU A 52 -8.29 0.87 6.24
CA GLU A 52 -8.34 -0.17 5.21
C GLU A 52 -8.86 0.38 3.88
N SER A 53 -9.92 1.17 3.91
CA SER A 53 -10.49 1.78 2.70
C SER A 53 -9.49 2.71 2.01
N VAL A 54 -8.79 3.56 2.76
CA VAL A 54 -7.78 4.47 2.19
C VAL A 54 -6.56 3.68 1.71
N THR A 55 -5.97 2.82 2.54
CA THR A 55 -4.79 2.00 2.17
C THR A 55 -5.07 1.13 0.94
N ALA A 56 -6.26 0.56 0.82
CA ALA A 56 -6.70 -0.22 -0.34
C ALA A 56 -6.74 0.60 -1.63
N LYS A 57 -7.11 1.90 -1.58
CA LYS A 57 -7.04 2.79 -2.76
C LYS A 57 -5.62 2.91 -3.32
N TYR A 58 -4.61 2.83 -2.46
CA TYR A 58 -3.20 2.90 -2.82
C TYR A 58 -2.56 1.53 -3.10
N GLY A 59 -3.35 0.46 -2.99
CA GLY A 59 -2.92 -0.93 -3.20
C GLY A 59 -2.18 -1.54 -2.00
N TYR A 60 -2.36 -1.00 -0.80
CA TYR A 60 -1.79 -1.50 0.45
C TYR A 60 -2.88 -2.15 1.31
N THR A 61 -2.46 -2.97 2.28
CA THR A 61 -3.35 -3.54 3.28
C THR A 61 -3.23 -2.81 4.61
N TYR A 62 -4.27 -2.89 5.43
CA TYR A 62 -4.23 -2.38 6.82
C TYR A 62 -3.02 -2.93 7.60
N ALA A 63 -2.70 -4.21 7.42
CA ALA A 63 -1.55 -4.83 8.07
C ALA A 63 -0.22 -4.17 7.66
N GLN A 64 -0.02 -3.91 6.38
CA GLN A 64 1.19 -3.22 5.91
C GLN A 64 1.28 -1.78 6.41
N TYR A 65 0.14 -1.09 6.49
CA TYR A 65 0.08 0.24 7.09
C TYR A 65 0.46 0.20 8.57
N LYS A 66 -0.13 -0.73 9.34
CA LYS A 66 0.12 -0.89 10.77
C LYS A 66 1.58 -1.25 11.05
N GLU A 67 2.17 -2.16 10.27
CA GLU A 67 3.59 -2.50 10.38
C GLU A 67 4.49 -1.30 10.11
N PHE A 68 4.13 -0.44 9.17
CA PHE A 68 4.90 0.78 8.87
C PHE A 68 4.71 1.85 9.94
N TYR A 69 3.49 2.05 10.42
CA TYR A 69 3.17 2.94 11.55
C TYR A 69 3.99 2.55 12.79
N ASP A 70 4.00 1.26 13.12
CA ASP A 70 4.76 0.73 14.26
C ASP A 70 6.28 0.90 14.08
N LYS A 71 6.80 0.75 12.86
CA LYS A 71 8.20 1.09 12.53
C LYS A 71 8.48 2.59 12.70
N VAL A 72 7.63 3.46 12.17
CA VAL A 72 7.78 4.92 12.30
C VAL A 72 7.75 5.35 13.77
N GLN A 73 6.89 4.75 14.58
CA GLN A 73 6.82 4.99 16.03
C GLN A 73 8.07 4.51 16.79
N LYS A 74 8.69 3.41 16.33
CA LYS A 74 9.88 2.84 16.96
C LYS A 74 11.20 3.48 16.50
N ASP A 75 11.24 3.96 15.26
CA ASP A 75 12.42 4.57 14.64
C ASP A 75 12.25 6.09 14.48
N PRO A 76 12.87 6.90 15.36
CA PRO A 76 12.76 8.35 15.30
C PRO A 76 13.30 8.94 13.99
N GLU A 77 14.29 8.29 13.34
CA GLU A 77 14.78 8.70 12.02
C GLU A 77 13.73 8.55 10.91
N LEU A 78 12.88 7.51 10.97
CA LEU A 78 11.79 7.33 10.01
C LEU A 78 10.71 8.37 10.22
N GLN A 79 10.40 8.72 11.46
CA GLN A 79 9.48 9.80 11.81
C GLN A 79 10.00 11.16 11.33
N GLU A 80 11.29 11.45 11.51
CA GLU A 80 11.90 12.70 11.04
C GLU A 80 11.86 12.79 9.50
N LYS A 81 12.22 11.70 8.81
CA LYS A 81 12.11 11.62 7.34
C LYS A 81 10.68 11.77 6.84
N LEU A 82 9.71 11.19 7.55
CA LEU A 82 8.30 11.35 7.22
C LEU A 82 7.86 12.81 7.36
N GLY A 83 8.25 13.47 8.45
CA GLY A 83 8.02 14.89 8.67
C GLY A 83 8.65 15.75 7.56
N GLU A 84 9.91 15.48 7.20
CA GLU A 84 10.60 16.15 6.09
C GLU A 84 9.90 15.97 4.75
N VAL A 85 9.49 14.75 4.41
CA VAL A 85 8.78 14.44 3.16
C VAL A 85 7.43 15.14 3.12
N THR A 86 6.71 15.15 4.24
CA THR A 86 5.39 15.82 4.35
C THR A 86 5.54 17.34 4.22
N LEU A 87 6.54 17.94 4.87
CA LEU A 87 6.86 19.37 4.77
C LEU A 87 7.31 19.79 3.37
N LYS A 88 8.16 18.99 2.71
CA LYS A 88 8.60 19.26 1.33
C LYS A 88 7.46 19.22 0.33
N LYS A 89 6.42 18.43 0.59
CA LYS A 89 5.24 18.32 -0.27
C LYS A 89 4.23 19.45 -0.08
N GLN A 90 4.28 20.14 1.07
CA GLN A 90 3.43 21.30 1.37
C GLN A 90 3.99 22.63 0.84
N LYS A 91 5.25 22.66 0.36
CA LYS A 91 5.88 23.82 -0.29
C LYS A 91 5.75 23.75 -1.80
#